data_AF-E6QKG7-F1
#
_entry.id   AF-E6QKG7-F1
#
_cell.length_a   1.000
_cell.length_b   1.000
_cell.length_c   1.000
_cell.angle_alpha   90.00
_cell.angle_beta   90.00
_cell.angle_gamma   90.00
#
_symmetry.space_group_name_H-M   'P 1'
#
loop_
_entity.id
_entity.type
_entity.pdbx_description
1 polymer ?
#
loop_
_entity_poly.entity_id
_entity_poly.type
_entity_poly.pdbx_seq_one_letter_code
_entity_poly.pdbx_strand_id
1 'polypeptide(L)'
;MQQGSFLWVYEGMTQYLGNVLAARSGLKSQVQYREVLALSAAQLDAKPGRDWRPTLDTAVAASILRGGNPAWSNWRRGQDYYQEGELLWLDADTTIRKLTNDKKSLDDFEKIFLAIGGNTGPLIVTYNFDELVADLNQVVPYDWAGFLHDRVDKIHLRADLAGIEQGGYRLVYRDQPSASEKTLLAEGRDKNHVDCWYSIGARIAPDGIVQDVRWNGPADKAQLAPGFRILAIQGKIFSNDALREAIQQAKGTTTPIEVIVQRDSFVSTLKIDYHDGERFPVLERIDGTPDYLDEITRPRATPEKAAAETKSY
;
A
#
# COMPACT_ATOMS: atom_id res chain seq x y z
N MET A 1 8.13 -17.88 -21.58
CA MET A 1 7.62 -16.82 -20.67
C MET A 1 6.37 -17.34 -19.99
N GLN A 2 6.31 -17.30 -18.66
CA GLN A 2 5.07 -17.62 -17.94
C GLN A 2 4.07 -16.48 -18.14
N GLN A 3 2.82 -16.80 -18.46
CA GLN A 3 1.77 -15.79 -18.61
C GLN A 3 1.61 -15.05 -17.27
N GLY A 4 1.76 -13.71 -17.27
CA GLY A 4 1.62 -12.86 -16.09
C GLY A 4 2.91 -12.42 -15.40
N SER A 5 4.09 -12.90 -15.81
CA SER A 5 5.37 -12.55 -15.15
C SER A 5 5.76 -11.07 -15.19
N PHE A 6 5.08 -10.25 -15.99
CA PHE A 6 5.31 -8.81 -16.13
C PHE A 6 4.14 -7.95 -15.62
N LEU A 7 3.21 -8.49 -14.82
CA LEU A 7 2.13 -7.67 -14.26
C LEU A 7 2.65 -6.58 -13.31
N TRP A 8 3.81 -6.76 -12.67
CA TRP A 8 4.44 -5.69 -11.90
C TRP A 8 4.96 -4.54 -12.78
N VAL A 9 5.22 -4.79 -14.07
CA VAL A 9 5.43 -3.72 -15.06
C VAL A 9 4.08 -3.16 -15.46
N TYR A 10 3.22 -3.98 -16.07
CA TYR A 10 1.96 -3.50 -16.68
C TYR A 10 1.01 -2.89 -15.64
N GLU A 11 0.60 -3.66 -14.63
CA GLU A 11 -0.33 -3.20 -13.58
C GLU A 11 0.38 -2.32 -12.55
N GLY A 12 1.61 -2.68 -12.18
CA GLY A 12 2.38 -1.94 -11.18
C GLY A 12 2.76 -0.53 -11.62
N MET A 13 3.25 -0.36 -12.85
CA MET A 13 3.54 0.98 -13.41
C MET A 13 2.25 1.75 -13.64
N THR A 14 1.17 1.09 -14.08
CA THR A 14 -0.15 1.74 -14.19
C THR A 14 -0.65 2.22 -12.83
N GLN A 15 -0.44 1.47 -11.75
CA GLN A 15 -0.79 1.87 -10.39
C GLN A 15 0.01 3.12 -9.96
N TYR A 16 1.32 3.12 -10.18
CA TYR A 16 2.19 4.27 -9.92
C TYR A 16 1.73 5.51 -10.71
N LEU A 17 1.64 5.37 -12.04
CA LEU A 17 1.26 6.44 -12.95
C LEU A 17 -0.15 6.96 -12.68
N GLY A 18 -1.11 6.09 -12.38
CA GLY A 18 -2.47 6.50 -12.03
C GLY A 18 -2.50 7.43 -10.83
N ASN A 19 -1.72 7.14 -9.79
CA ASN A 19 -1.61 8.00 -8.60
C ASN A 19 -0.84 9.29 -8.88
N VAL A 20 0.28 9.22 -9.61
CA VAL A 20 1.07 10.40 -10.00
C VAL A 20 0.27 11.34 -10.90
N LEU A 21 -0.40 10.83 -11.93
CA LEU A 21 -1.20 11.61 -12.87
C LEU A 21 -2.45 12.20 -12.22
N ALA A 22 -3.06 11.52 -11.25
CA ALA A 22 -4.14 12.10 -10.45
C ALA A 22 -3.66 13.34 -9.67
N ALA A 23 -2.44 13.32 -9.15
CA ALA A 23 -1.85 14.48 -8.49
C ALA A 23 -1.46 15.59 -9.49
N ARG A 24 -0.78 15.21 -10.59
CA ARG A 24 -0.34 16.15 -11.64
C ARG A 24 -1.51 16.86 -12.33
N SER A 25 -2.67 16.21 -12.44
CA SER A 25 -3.90 16.80 -13.02
C SER A 25 -4.71 17.63 -12.03
N GLY A 26 -4.34 17.65 -10.74
CA GLY A 26 -5.09 18.36 -9.69
C GLY A 26 -6.32 17.61 -9.18
N LEU A 27 -6.59 16.39 -9.64
CA LEU A 27 -7.66 15.54 -9.10
C LEU A 27 -7.40 15.16 -7.63
N LYS A 28 -6.13 14.97 -7.27
CA LYS A 28 -5.66 14.81 -5.90
C LYS A 28 -4.63 15.90 -5.58
N SER A 29 -4.61 16.38 -4.35
CA SER A 29 -3.48 17.18 -3.85
C SER A 29 -2.25 16.31 -3.60
N GLN A 30 -1.06 16.91 -3.54
CA GLN A 30 0.18 16.18 -3.20
C GLN A 30 0.12 15.58 -1.79
N VAL A 31 -0.58 16.23 -0.85
CA VAL A 31 -0.83 15.67 0.49
C VAL A 31 -1.62 14.37 0.39
N GLN A 32 -2.74 14.37 -0.36
CA GLN A 32 -3.56 13.16 -0.55
C GLN A 32 -2.77 12.05 -1.26
N TYR A 33 -1.91 12.39 -2.23
CA TYR A 33 -1.00 11.41 -2.82
C TYR A 33 -0.11 10.75 -1.78
N ARG A 34 0.58 11.54 -0.93
CA ARG A 34 1.45 11.01 0.13
C ARG A 34 0.69 10.20 1.17
N GLU A 35 -0.53 10.61 1.53
CA GLU A 35 -1.39 9.87 2.46
C GLU A 35 -1.81 8.51 1.90
N VAL A 36 -2.15 8.42 0.62
CA VAL A 36 -2.47 7.13 -0.04
C VAL A 36 -1.21 6.26 -0.21
N LEU A 37 -0.08 6.86 -0.58
CA LEU A 37 1.20 6.15 -0.66
C LEU A 37 1.63 5.57 0.69
N ALA A 38 1.38 6.29 1.80
CA ALA A 38 1.63 5.78 3.15
C ALA A 38 0.85 4.49 3.42
N LEU A 39 -0.41 4.43 2.98
CA LEU A 39 -1.26 3.24 3.13
C LEU A 39 -0.73 2.07 2.29
N SER A 40 -0.39 2.27 1.02
CA SER A 40 0.24 1.23 0.17
C SER A 40 1.51 0.68 0.82
N ALA A 41 2.41 1.58 1.23
CA ALA A 41 3.68 1.25 1.85
C ALA A 41 3.50 0.47 3.15
N ALA A 42 2.66 0.96 4.06
CA ALA A 42 2.41 0.30 5.33
C ALA A 42 1.68 -1.04 5.17
N GLN A 43 0.72 -1.14 4.25
CA GLN A 43 -0.05 -2.36 4.03
C GLN A 43 0.85 -3.48 3.54
N LEU A 44 1.72 -3.19 2.56
CA LEU A 44 2.75 -4.11 2.15
C LEU A 44 3.66 -4.39 3.34
N ASP A 45 4.18 -3.34 3.98
CA ASP A 45 5.20 -3.49 5.02
C ASP A 45 4.79 -4.39 6.20
N ALA A 46 3.49 -4.38 6.50
CA ALA A 46 2.84 -5.16 7.54
C ALA A 46 2.23 -6.48 7.04
N LYS A 47 2.69 -7.04 5.91
CA LYS A 47 2.13 -8.25 5.29
C LYS A 47 3.05 -9.47 5.45
N PRO A 48 2.77 -10.40 6.37
CA PRO A 48 3.66 -11.53 6.69
C PRO A 48 3.93 -12.50 5.53
N GLY A 49 3.04 -12.59 4.53
CA GLY A 49 3.24 -13.51 3.42
C GLY A 49 4.48 -13.25 2.57
N ARG A 50 5.08 -12.06 2.68
CA ARG A 50 6.38 -11.74 2.07
C ARG A 50 7.54 -12.55 2.62
N ASP A 51 7.39 -13.18 3.79
CA ASP A 51 8.44 -13.98 4.42
C ASP A 51 8.82 -15.21 3.59
N TRP A 52 7.93 -15.63 2.67
CA TRP A 52 8.12 -16.79 1.82
C TRP A 52 7.79 -16.55 0.34
N ARG A 53 6.99 -15.54 0.02
CA ARG A 53 6.45 -15.33 -1.32
C ARG A 53 7.00 -14.07 -1.98
N PRO A 54 7.75 -14.17 -3.09
CA PRO A 54 8.24 -13.00 -3.82
C PRO A 54 7.12 -12.31 -4.61
N THR A 55 7.36 -11.07 -5.04
CA THR A 55 6.40 -10.28 -5.82
C THR A 55 6.06 -10.96 -7.16
N LEU A 56 7.06 -11.54 -7.84
CA LEU A 56 6.86 -12.27 -9.09
C LEU A 56 5.79 -13.36 -8.96
N ASP A 57 5.80 -14.11 -7.87
CA ASP A 57 4.87 -15.22 -7.67
C ASP A 57 3.43 -14.74 -7.51
N THR A 58 3.23 -13.54 -6.95
CA THR A 58 1.90 -12.92 -6.89
C THR A 58 1.37 -12.56 -8.29
N ALA A 59 2.27 -12.22 -9.22
CA ALA A 59 1.92 -11.91 -10.61
C ALA A 59 1.60 -13.18 -11.40
N VAL A 60 2.44 -14.20 -11.28
CA VAL A 60 2.22 -15.50 -11.95
C VAL A 60 0.94 -16.18 -11.44
N ALA A 61 0.65 -16.09 -10.14
CA ALA A 61 -0.54 -16.67 -9.55
C ALA A 61 -1.80 -15.78 -9.63
N ALA A 62 -1.79 -14.71 -10.41
CA ALA A 62 -2.86 -13.72 -10.44
C ALA A 62 -4.26 -14.32 -10.68
N SER A 63 -4.38 -15.37 -11.50
CA SER A 63 -5.65 -16.05 -11.78
C SER A 63 -6.23 -16.77 -10.55
N ILE A 64 -5.39 -17.23 -9.63
CA ILE A 64 -5.78 -17.96 -8.41
C ILE A 64 -5.99 -16.97 -7.26
N LEU A 65 -5.28 -15.84 -7.27
CA LEU A 65 -5.38 -14.80 -6.24
C LEU A 65 -6.59 -13.87 -6.44
N ARG A 66 -7.26 -13.97 -7.58
CA ARG A 66 -8.53 -13.28 -7.83
C ARG A 66 -9.68 -14.00 -7.13
N GLY A 67 -10.28 -13.32 -6.16
CA GLY A 67 -11.43 -13.84 -5.41
C GLY A 67 -11.07 -14.89 -4.36
N GLY A 68 -12.09 -15.46 -3.72
CA GLY A 68 -11.93 -16.46 -2.66
C GLY A 68 -12.05 -15.91 -1.24
N ASN A 69 -11.77 -16.76 -0.26
CA ASN A 69 -11.91 -16.43 1.16
C ASN A 69 -10.83 -15.40 1.59
N PRO A 70 -11.20 -14.26 2.22
CA PRO A 70 -10.24 -13.26 2.70
C PRO A 70 -9.37 -13.75 3.87
N ALA A 71 -9.76 -14.85 4.55
CA ALA A 71 -9.01 -15.41 5.65
C ALA A 71 -7.57 -15.71 5.24
N TRP A 72 -6.64 -15.22 6.06
CA TRP A 72 -5.20 -15.40 5.86
C TRP A 72 -4.69 -14.87 4.53
N SER A 73 -5.41 -13.93 3.91
CA SER A 73 -4.94 -13.24 2.70
C SER A 73 -3.62 -12.51 2.95
N ASN A 74 -3.37 -12.06 4.17
CA ASN A 74 -2.10 -11.48 4.58
C ASN A 74 -0.91 -12.47 4.54
N TRP A 75 -1.15 -13.75 4.83
CA TRP A 75 -0.13 -14.81 4.76
C TRP A 75 0.02 -15.37 3.36
N ARG A 76 -1.08 -15.56 2.63
CA ARG A 76 -1.04 -15.98 1.22
C ARG A 76 -0.51 -14.90 0.28
N ARG A 77 -0.59 -13.63 0.68
CA ARG A 77 -0.53 -12.45 -0.19
C ARG A 77 -1.70 -12.41 -1.19
N GLY A 78 -2.00 -11.21 -1.70
CA GLY A 78 -3.03 -10.98 -2.72
C GLY A 78 -2.38 -10.67 -4.07
N GLN A 79 -3.09 -9.91 -4.91
CA GLN A 79 -2.55 -9.31 -6.13
C GLN A 79 -1.59 -8.16 -5.80
N ASP A 80 -0.58 -8.43 -4.96
CA ASP A 80 0.30 -7.42 -4.39
C ASP A 80 1.20 -6.76 -5.44
N TYR A 81 1.38 -7.39 -6.62
CA TYR A 81 2.14 -6.82 -7.75
C TYR A 81 1.63 -5.44 -8.21
N TYR A 82 0.41 -5.03 -7.87
CA TYR A 82 -0.05 -3.65 -8.06
C TYR A 82 0.72 -2.67 -7.16
N GLN A 83 0.64 -2.84 -5.84
CA GLN A 83 1.29 -1.94 -4.89
C GLN A 83 2.81 -2.16 -4.81
N GLU A 84 3.29 -3.40 -4.94
CA GLU A 84 4.73 -3.68 -4.99
C GLU A 84 5.34 -3.05 -6.25
N GLY A 85 4.61 -3.08 -7.36
CA GLY A 85 4.98 -2.35 -8.57
C GLY A 85 4.96 -0.84 -8.37
N GLU A 86 3.95 -0.29 -7.67
CA GLU A 86 3.91 1.14 -7.33
C GLU A 86 5.18 1.59 -6.60
N LEU A 87 5.62 0.84 -5.59
CA LEU A 87 6.85 1.14 -4.85
C LEU A 87 8.11 0.93 -5.69
N LEU A 88 8.16 -0.13 -6.50
CA LEU A 88 9.28 -0.42 -7.40
C LEU A 88 9.50 0.69 -8.43
N TRP A 89 8.42 1.19 -9.06
CA TRP A 89 8.53 2.23 -10.08
C TRP A 89 8.81 3.61 -9.47
N LEU A 90 8.35 3.86 -8.25
CA LEU A 90 8.78 5.03 -7.47
C LEU A 90 10.28 4.97 -7.15
N ASP A 91 10.81 3.81 -6.74
CA ASP A 91 12.24 3.63 -6.50
C ASP A 91 13.06 3.78 -7.79
N ALA A 92 12.55 3.27 -8.92
CA ALA A 92 13.18 3.49 -10.22
C ALA A 92 13.22 5.00 -10.58
N ASP A 93 12.11 5.73 -10.45
CA ASP A 93 12.04 7.18 -10.74
C ASP A 93 13.02 7.97 -9.87
N THR A 94 12.98 7.74 -8.55
CA THR A 94 13.86 8.45 -7.61
C THR A 94 15.34 8.05 -7.76
N THR A 95 15.63 6.81 -8.15
CA THR A 95 16.98 6.37 -8.52
C THR A 95 17.48 7.11 -9.78
N ILE A 96 16.65 7.21 -10.83
CA ILE A 96 17.01 7.97 -12.05
C ILE A 96 17.31 9.43 -11.70
N ARG A 97 16.44 10.07 -10.90
CA ARG A 97 16.63 11.46 -10.45
C ARG A 97 17.93 11.61 -9.66
N LYS A 98 18.17 10.74 -8.68
CA LYS A 98 19.39 10.75 -7.88
C LYS A 98 20.65 10.59 -8.73
N LEU A 99 20.68 9.63 -9.65
CA LEU A 99 21.85 9.37 -10.52
C LEU A 99 22.11 10.49 -11.52
N THR A 100 21.07 11.23 -11.91
CA THR A 100 21.17 12.30 -12.92
C THR A 100 21.18 13.71 -12.35
N ASN A 101 21.19 13.86 -11.01
CA ASN A 101 21.00 15.13 -10.31
C ASN A 101 19.71 15.84 -10.78
N ASP A 102 18.60 15.09 -10.78
CA ASP A 102 17.25 15.47 -11.18
C ASP A 102 17.09 15.96 -12.64
N LYS A 103 18.05 15.62 -13.51
CA LYS A 103 17.98 15.98 -14.94
C LYS A 103 17.10 15.05 -15.77
N LYS A 104 16.89 13.82 -15.29
CA LYS A 104 16.02 12.82 -15.91
C LYS A 104 15.11 12.19 -14.86
N SER A 105 14.00 11.60 -15.31
CA SER A 105 13.03 10.90 -14.47
C SER A 105 12.51 9.63 -15.16
N LEU A 106 11.58 8.93 -14.49
CA LEU A 106 10.84 7.84 -15.13
C LEU A 106 10.06 8.32 -16.38
N ASP A 107 9.67 9.60 -16.45
CA ASP A 107 9.02 10.18 -17.63
C ASP A 107 9.92 10.04 -18.89
N ASP A 108 11.25 10.04 -18.75
CA ASP A 108 12.17 9.86 -19.87
C ASP A 108 12.29 8.40 -20.31
N PHE A 109 12.15 7.46 -19.36
CA PHE A 109 12.03 6.04 -19.65
C PHE A 109 10.71 5.74 -20.37
N GLU A 110 9.60 6.32 -19.90
CA GLU A 110 8.27 6.15 -20.49
C GLU A 110 8.22 6.63 -21.95
N LYS A 111 8.91 7.73 -22.28
CA LYS A 111 9.02 8.21 -23.68
C LYS A 111 9.76 7.24 -24.60
N ILE A 112 10.62 6.38 -24.07
CA ILE A 112 11.31 5.35 -24.85
C ILE A 112 10.40 4.13 -24.94
N PHE A 113 10.03 3.60 -23.77
CA PHE A 113 9.32 2.33 -23.62
C PHE A 113 7.90 2.36 -24.22
N LEU A 114 7.14 3.45 -24.00
CA LEU A 114 5.75 3.56 -24.46
C LEU A 114 5.64 4.14 -25.88
N ALA A 115 6.70 4.74 -26.43
CA ALA A 115 6.68 5.29 -27.79
C ALA A 115 7.07 4.26 -28.86
N ILE A 116 7.41 3.02 -28.48
CA ILE A 116 7.72 1.94 -29.43
C ILE A 116 6.51 1.72 -30.33
N GLY A 117 6.74 1.73 -31.64
CA GLY A 117 5.68 1.65 -32.65
C GLY A 117 5.13 3.02 -33.10
N GLY A 118 5.43 4.10 -32.38
CA GLY A 118 5.01 5.47 -32.71
C GLY A 118 3.53 5.75 -32.41
N ASN A 119 3.05 6.91 -32.86
CA ASN A 119 1.65 7.30 -32.70
C ASN A 119 0.76 6.60 -33.75
N THR A 120 0.40 5.35 -33.47
CA THR A 120 -0.43 4.52 -34.34
C THR A 120 -1.84 4.34 -33.77
N GLY A 121 -2.75 3.76 -34.56
CA GLY A 121 -3.94 3.10 -34.00
C GLY A 121 -3.54 1.91 -33.10
N PRO A 122 -4.51 1.15 -32.56
CA PRO A 122 -4.22 0.03 -31.65
C PRO A 122 -3.24 -0.96 -32.29
N LEU A 123 -2.02 -1.01 -31.74
CA LEU A 123 -0.95 -1.91 -32.15
C LEU A 123 -0.52 -2.70 -30.94
N ILE A 124 -0.41 -4.03 -31.10
CA ILE A 124 0.15 -4.88 -30.05
C ILE A 124 1.67 -4.79 -30.17
N VAL A 125 2.27 -4.01 -29.28
CA VAL A 125 3.72 -3.93 -29.10
C VAL A 125 4.08 -4.70 -27.84
N THR A 126 4.81 -5.80 -28.01
CA THR A 126 5.29 -6.62 -26.90
C THR A 126 6.67 -6.14 -26.45
N TYR A 127 7.04 -6.48 -25.21
CA TYR A 127 8.39 -6.29 -24.70
C TYR A 127 8.83 -7.53 -23.92
N ASN A 128 10.15 -7.69 -23.76
CA ASN A 128 10.77 -8.66 -22.86
C ASN A 128 11.65 -7.96 -21.81
N PHE A 129 12.25 -8.75 -20.90
CA PHE A 129 13.06 -8.20 -19.80
C PHE A 129 14.33 -7.49 -20.27
N ASP A 130 15.01 -8.05 -21.28
CA ASP A 130 16.25 -7.47 -21.81
C ASP A 130 15.96 -6.13 -22.51
N GLU A 131 14.84 -6.03 -23.23
CA GLU A 131 14.36 -4.77 -23.81
C GLU A 131 14.04 -3.74 -22.73
N LEU A 132 13.34 -4.14 -21.66
CA LEU A 132 13.04 -3.27 -20.52
C LEU A 132 14.33 -2.70 -19.87
N VAL A 133 15.32 -3.56 -19.63
CA VAL A 133 16.62 -3.18 -19.06
C VAL A 133 17.40 -2.29 -20.03
N ALA A 134 17.36 -2.57 -21.33
CA ALA A 134 18.03 -1.76 -22.35
C ALA A 134 17.44 -0.34 -22.40
N ASP A 135 16.12 -0.20 -22.37
CA ASP A 135 15.43 1.09 -22.37
C ASP A 135 15.74 1.91 -21.11
N LEU A 136 15.76 1.29 -19.92
CA LEU A 136 16.21 1.97 -18.69
C LEU A 136 17.67 2.45 -18.79
N ASN A 137 18.57 1.64 -19.37
CA ASN A 137 19.97 2.03 -19.56
C ASN A 137 20.16 3.18 -20.56
N GLN A 138 19.25 3.35 -21.53
CA GLN A 138 19.27 4.53 -22.41
C GLN A 138 18.99 5.84 -21.65
N VAL A 139 18.19 5.78 -20.58
CA VAL A 139 17.95 6.94 -19.71
C VAL A 139 19.18 7.21 -18.87
N VAL A 140 19.64 6.25 -18.08
CA VAL A 140 20.86 6.37 -17.28
C VAL A 140 21.50 5.00 -17.07
N PRO A 141 22.82 4.84 -17.35
CA PRO A 141 23.51 3.59 -17.10
C PRO A 141 23.48 3.22 -15.62
N TYR A 142 22.96 2.04 -15.30
CA TYR A 142 22.86 1.48 -13.95
C TYR A 142 22.63 -0.03 -14.04
N ASP A 143 22.84 -0.77 -12.95
CA ASP A 143 22.51 -2.20 -12.91
C ASP A 143 20.99 -2.40 -12.76
N TRP A 144 20.25 -2.05 -13.80
CA TRP A 144 18.79 -2.17 -13.83
C TRP A 144 18.33 -3.62 -13.77
N ALA A 145 19.09 -4.56 -14.33
CA ALA A 145 18.78 -5.98 -14.24
C ALA A 145 18.86 -6.45 -12.77
N GLY A 146 19.96 -6.16 -12.08
CA GLY A 146 20.11 -6.46 -10.66
C GLY A 146 19.05 -5.76 -9.81
N PHE A 147 18.78 -4.48 -10.07
CA PHE A 147 17.76 -3.69 -9.38
C PHE A 147 16.36 -4.33 -9.45
N LEU A 148 15.94 -4.75 -10.65
CA LEU A 148 14.62 -5.34 -10.89
C LEU A 148 14.52 -6.77 -10.33
N HIS A 149 15.51 -7.62 -10.61
CA HIS A 149 15.56 -8.98 -10.06
C HIS A 149 15.55 -8.99 -8.54
N ASP A 150 16.29 -8.07 -7.92
CA ASP A 150 16.31 -7.95 -6.47
C ASP A 150 14.91 -7.70 -5.93
N ARG A 151 14.16 -6.73 -6.47
CA ARG A 151 12.84 -6.35 -5.93
C ARG A 151 11.71 -7.32 -6.27
N VAL A 152 11.82 -8.01 -7.40
CA VAL A 152 10.70 -8.80 -7.96
C VAL A 152 10.84 -10.29 -7.65
N ASP A 153 12.05 -10.84 -7.77
CA ASP A 153 12.27 -12.28 -7.75
C ASP A 153 12.68 -12.80 -6.37
N LYS A 154 13.27 -11.92 -5.55
CA LYS A 154 13.73 -12.28 -4.21
C LYS A 154 12.64 -12.07 -3.16
N ILE A 155 12.75 -12.87 -2.10
CA ILE A 155 11.95 -12.73 -0.90
C ILE A 155 12.54 -11.58 -0.07
N HIS A 156 11.71 -10.60 0.25
CA HIS A 156 12.06 -9.46 1.11
C HIS A 156 11.16 -9.41 2.33
N LEU A 157 11.77 -9.26 3.51
CA LEU A 157 11.03 -9.16 4.77
C LEU A 157 10.38 -7.78 4.97
N ARG A 158 10.73 -6.78 4.14
CA ARG A 158 10.29 -5.38 4.26
C ARG A 158 9.75 -4.83 2.95
N ALA A 159 8.90 -3.80 3.06
CA ALA A 159 8.59 -2.82 2.00
C ALA A 159 9.81 -2.45 1.15
N ASP A 160 9.69 -2.31 -0.17
CA ASP A 160 10.58 -1.40 -0.90
C ASP A 160 10.22 0.05 -0.52
N LEU A 161 10.84 0.55 0.54
CA LEU A 161 10.66 1.93 1.01
C LEU A 161 11.72 2.87 0.43
N ALA A 162 12.68 2.36 -0.35
CA ALA A 162 13.83 3.13 -0.80
C ALA A 162 13.39 4.31 -1.68
N GLY A 163 12.39 4.12 -2.54
CA GLY A 163 11.84 5.21 -3.34
C GLY A 163 11.17 6.32 -2.52
N ILE A 164 10.52 5.97 -1.41
CA ILE A 164 9.91 6.95 -0.49
C ILE A 164 11.00 7.75 0.24
N GLU A 165 12.03 7.06 0.73
CA GLU A 165 13.17 7.65 1.44
C GLU A 165 13.99 8.57 0.55
N GLN A 166 14.33 8.11 -0.67
CA GLN A 166 14.97 8.93 -1.70
C GLN A 166 14.08 10.11 -2.12
N GLY A 167 12.75 9.90 -2.08
CA GLY A 167 11.73 10.91 -2.29
C GLY A 167 11.63 11.99 -1.21
N GLY A 168 12.40 11.85 -0.12
CA GLY A 168 12.51 12.80 0.96
C GLY A 168 11.50 12.62 2.08
N TYR A 169 10.90 11.44 2.18
CA TYR A 169 9.92 11.10 3.21
C TYR A 169 10.25 9.77 3.88
N ARG A 170 9.72 9.56 5.08
CA ARG A 170 9.79 8.26 5.78
C ARG A 170 8.41 7.84 6.24
N LEU A 171 8.16 6.53 6.21
CA LEU A 171 6.94 5.96 6.78
C LEU A 171 7.04 5.95 8.31
N VAL A 172 6.09 6.60 8.97
CA VAL A 172 5.94 6.59 10.43
C VAL A 172 4.49 6.30 10.80
N TYR A 173 4.22 6.09 12.09
CA TYR A 173 2.87 5.84 12.59
C TYR A 173 2.46 6.92 13.60
N ARG A 174 1.21 7.39 13.49
CA ARG A 174 0.58 8.33 14.42
C ARG A 174 -0.65 7.70 15.06
N ASP A 175 -1.23 8.36 16.06
CA ASP A 175 -2.40 7.90 16.80
C ASP A 175 -3.73 8.42 16.23
N GLN A 176 -3.70 9.14 15.11
CA GLN A 176 -4.88 9.63 14.41
C GLN A 176 -4.77 9.36 12.90
N PRO A 177 -5.89 8.99 12.23
CA PRO A 177 -5.88 8.74 10.80
C PRO A 177 -5.74 10.04 10.01
N SER A 178 -5.13 9.92 8.83
CA SER A 178 -5.01 11.02 7.87
C SER A 178 -6.37 11.42 7.28
N ALA A 179 -6.45 12.56 6.58
CA ALA A 179 -7.71 12.98 5.97
C ALA A 179 -8.17 11.99 4.89
N SER A 180 -7.24 11.56 4.02
CA SER A 180 -7.54 10.56 3.00
C SER A 180 -7.93 9.21 3.60
N GLU A 181 -7.27 8.77 4.68
CA GLU A 181 -7.61 7.53 5.37
C GLU A 181 -9.02 7.61 5.99
N LYS A 182 -9.39 8.73 6.61
CA LYS A 182 -10.77 8.94 7.11
C LYS A 182 -11.80 8.84 5.97
N THR A 183 -11.55 9.46 4.83
CA THR A 183 -12.44 9.37 3.67
C THR A 183 -12.55 7.93 3.15
N LEU A 184 -11.42 7.22 3.01
CA LEU A 184 -11.41 5.83 2.57
C LEU A 184 -12.19 4.90 3.53
N LEU A 185 -12.04 5.11 4.83
CA LEU A 185 -12.78 4.36 5.86
C LEU A 185 -14.29 4.69 5.87
N ALA A 186 -14.69 5.90 5.47
CA ALA A 186 -16.08 6.35 5.47
C ALA A 186 -16.84 5.97 4.18
N GLU A 187 -16.16 5.92 3.04
CA GLU A 187 -16.77 5.81 1.71
C GLU A 187 -16.37 4.54 0.94
N GLY A 188 -15.37 3.79 1.42
CA GLY A 188 -14.85 2.60 0.75
C GLY A 188 -15.69 1.34 0.92
N ARG A 189 -15.24 0.24 0.30
CA ARG A 189 -15.83 -1.10 0.49
C ARG A 189 -15.78 -1.56 1.95
N ASP A 190 -14.83 -1.04 2.71
CA ASP A 190 -14.64 -1.30 4.14
C ASP A 190 -15.45 -0.33 5.02
N LYS A 191 -16.45 0.37 4.46
CA LYS A 191 -17.34 1.23 5.23
C LYS A 191 -17.85 0.50 6.48
N ASN A 192 -17.72 1.15 7.62
CA ASN A 192 -18.08 0.66 8.97
C ASN A 192 -17.23 -0.53 9.50
N HIS A 193 -16.21 -1.00 8.78
CA HIS A 193 -15.25 -1.95 9.33
C HIS A 193 -14.31 -1.23 10.29
N VAL A 194 -13.80 -1.97 11.28
CA VAL A 194 -12.66 -1.50 12.08
C VAL A 194 -11.41 -2.17 11.54
N ASP A 195 -10.61 -1.38 10.84
CA ASP A 195 -9.25 -1.76 10.50
C ASP A 195 -8.32 -1.37 11.66
N CYS A 196 -7.84 -2.37 12.39
CA CYS A 196 -6.81 -2.25 13.41
C CYS A 196 -5.53 -2.98 12.99
N TRP A 197 -5.26 -3.04 11.68
CA TRP A 197 -4.17 -3.84 11.11
C TRP A 197 -2.80 -3.44 11.63
N TYR A 198 -2.56 -2.14 11.79
CA TYR A 198 -1.29 -1.61 12.30
C TYR A 198 -1.24 -1.55 13.83
N SER A 199 -2.40 -1.70 14.49
CA SER A 199 -2.53 -1.79 15.94
C SER A 199 -2.49 -3.25 16.40
N ILE A 200 -3.61 -3.81 16.85
CA ILE A 200 -3.72 -5.19 17.32
C ILE A 200 -3.55 -6.24 16.21
N GLY A 201 -3.53 -5.84 14.93
CA GLY A 201 -3.34 -6.77 13.81
C GLY A 201 -4.60 -7.53 13.43
N ALA A 202 -5.77 -6.87 13.43
CA ALA A 202 -7.03 -7.49 13.05
C ALA A 202 -7.89 -6.57 12.19
N ARG A 203 -8.68 -7.16 11.28
CA ARG A 203 -9.79 -6.48 10.58
C ARG A 203 -11.11 -7.09 11.04
N ILE A 204 -12.03 -6.23 11.46
CA ILE A 204 -13.28 -6.65 12.09
C ILE A 204 -14.45 -5.99 11.35
N ALA A 205 -15.42 -6.82 10.97
CA ALA A 205 -16.66 -6.37 10.34
C ALA A 205 -17.56 -5.63 11.33
N PRO A 206 -18.53 -4.82 10.86
CA PRO A 206 -19.39 -4.03 11.72
C PRO A 206 -20.18 -4.85 12.76
N ASP A 207 -20.45 -6.12 12.48
CA ASP A 207 -21.19 -7.05 13.35
C ASP A 207 -20.30 -7.83 14.33
N GLY A 208 -19.01 -7.49 14.40
CA GLY A 208 -18.03 -8.10 15.29
C GLY A 208 -17.34 -9.34 14.73
N ILE A 209 -17.61 -9.74 13.48
CA ILE A 209 -16.92 -10.87 12.85
C ILE A 209 -15.50 -10.48 12.45
N VAL A 210 -14.52 -11.22 12.96
CA VAL A 210 -13.11 -11.10 12.58
C VAL A 210 -12.93 -11.59 11.15
N GLN A 211 -12.56 -10.68 10.24
CA GLN A 211 -12.37 -10.98 8.81
C GLN A 211 -10.98 -11.55 8.53
N ASP A 212 -9.96 -10.93 9.12
CA ASP A 212 -8.58 -11.40 9.01
C ASP A 212 -7.78 -11.03 10.26
N VAL A 213 -6.76 -11.83 10.55
CA VAL A 213 -5.81 -11.60 11.64
C VAL A 213 -4.41 -11.66 11.05
N ARG A 214 -3.58 -10.67 11.38
CA ARG A 214 -2.19 -10.60 10.93
C ARG A 214 -1.40 -11.70 11.60
N TRP A 215 -0.87 -12.63 10.80
CA TRP A 215 -0.04 -13.73 11.28
C TRP A 215 1.12 -13.21 12.14
N ASN A 216 1.39 -13.88 13.27
CA ASN A 216 2.37 -13.47 14.29
C ASN A 216 2.13 -12.08 14.93
N GLY A 217 0.99 -11.44 14.67
CA GLY A 217 0.58 -10.16 15.27
C GLY A 217 0.03 -10.30 16.70
N PRO A 218 -0.29 -9.17 17.37
CA PRO A 218 -0.81 -9.20 18.75
C PRO A 218 -2.09 -10.02 18.91
N ALA A 219 -3.05 -9.85 18.01
CA ALA A 219 -4.31 -10.61 18.02
C ALA A 219 -4.10 -12.11 17.74
N ASP A 220 -3.19 -12.46 16.82
CA ASP A 220 -2.85 -13.86 16.52
C ASP A 220 -2.19 -14.57 17.71
N LYS A 221 -1.25 -13.89 18.38
CA LYS A 221 -0.60 -14.38 19.61
C LYS A 221 -1.60 -14.60 20.75
N ALA A 222 -2.68 -13.81 20.77
CA ALA A 222 -3.82 -13.98 21.67
C ALA A 222 -4.81 -15.06 21.22
N GLN A 223 -4.52 -15.78 20.13
CA GLN A 223 -5.33 -16.83 19.53
C GLN A 223 -6.66 -16.34 18.94
N LEU A 224 -6.77 -15.04 18.63
CA LEU A 224 -7.87 -14.54 17.82
C LEU A 224 -7.67 -15.06 16.38
N ALA A 225 -8.74 -15.55 15.76
CA ALA A 225 -8.67 -16.09 14.42
C ALA A 225 -9.83 -15.58 13.53
N PRO A 226 -9.65 -15.59 12.20
CA PRO A 226 -10.74 -15.30 11.27
C PRO A 226 -11.99 -16.15 11.53
N GLY A 227 -13.17 -15.54 11.43
CA GLY A 227 -14.47 -16.16 11.68
C GLY A 227 -14.96 -16.09 13.13
N PHE A 228 -14.12 -15.67 14.08
CA PHE A 228 -14.56 -15.42 15.46
C PHE A 228 -15.50 -14.21 15.48
N ARG A 229 -16.52 -14.24 16.35
CA ARG A 229 -17.36 -13.07 16.65
C ARG A 229 -16.92 -12.46 17.98
N ILE A 230 -16.53 -11.19 17.98
CA ILE A 230 -16.28 -10.46 19.22
C ILE A 230 -17.65 -10.05 19.81
N LEU A 231 -17.93 -10.52 21.02
CA LEU A 231 -19.16 -10.24 21.75
C LEU A 231 -19.01 -9.04 22.68
N ALA A 232 -17.86 -8.93 23.33
CA ALA A 232 -17.57 -7.86 24.29
C ALA A 232 -16.08 -7.51 24.33
N ILE A 233 -15.78 -6.27 24.72
CA ILE A 233 -14.43 -5.73 24.88
C ILE A 233 -14.39 -4.99 26.22
N GLN A 234 -13.47 -5.37 27.11
CA GLN A 234 -13.32 -4.81 28.46
C GLN A 234 -14.67 -4.69 29.21
N GLY A 235 -15.49 -5.73 29.14
CA GLY A 235 -16.80 -5.78 29.81
C GLY A 235 -17.93 -4.96 29.14
N LYS A 236 -17.67 -4.24 28.04
CA LYS A 236 -18.68 -3.57 27.22
C LYS A 236 -19.08 -4.44 26.03
N ILE A 237 -20.34 -4.41 25.62
CA ILE A 237 -20.79 -5.06 24.37
C ILE A 237 -19.95 -4.53 23.20
N PHE A 238 -19.61 -5.40 22.26
CA PHE A 238 -18.83 -5.03 21.09
C PHE A 238 -19.47 -3.86 20.33
N SER A 239 -18.66 -2.84 20.08
CA SER A 239 -18.89 -1.80 19.09
C SER A 239 -17.54 -1.33 18.55
N ASN A 240 -17.55 -0.67 17.39
CA ASN A 240 -16.35 -0.11 16.81
C ASN A 240 -15.67 0.89 17.77
N ASP A 241 -16.48 1.71 18.45
CA ASP A 241 -15.99 2.70 19.40
C ASP A 241 -15.40 2.04 20.65
N ALA A 242 -16.05 0.99 21.19
CA ALA A 242 -15.53 0.26 22.35
C ALA A 242 -14.18 -0.40 22.04
N LEU A 243 -13.98 -0.90 20.82
CA LEU A 243 -12.70 -1.46 20.39
C LEU A 243 -11.61 -0.38 20.31
N ARG A 244 -11.89 0.75 19.65
CA ARG A 244 -10.92 1.85 19.53
C ARG A 244 -10.59 2.44 20.90
N GLU A 245 -11.58 2.64 21.76
CA GLU A 245 -11.40 3.11 23.13
C GLU A 245 -10.48 2.16 23.92
N ALA A 246 -10.70 0.84 23.83
CA ALA A 246 -9.86 -0.14 24.52
C ALA A 246 -8.40 -0.11 24.01
N ILE A 247 -8.19 0.05 22.70
CA ILE A 247 -6.85 0.19 22.11
C ILE A 247 -6.16 1.48 22.60
N GLN A 248 -6.89 2.60 22.63
CA GLN A 248 -6.37 3.87 23.13
C GLN A 248 -6.02 3.80 24.62
N GLN A 249 -6.88 3.20 25.45
CA GLN A 249 -6.69 3.07 26.89
C GLN A 249 -5.55 2.11 27.26
N ALA A 250 -5.25 1.13 26.43
CA ALA A 250 -4.13 0.22 26.66
C ALA A 250 -2.76 0.91 26.50
N LYS A 251 -2.71 2.07 25.82
CA LYS A 251 -1.47 2.78 25.49
C LYS A 251 -0.65 3.10 26.75
N GLY A 252 0.59 2.60 26.80
CA GLY A 252 1.51 2.83 27.92
C GLY A 252 1.14 2.13 29.22
N THR A 253 0.14 1.25 29.21
CA THR A 253 -0.20 0.39 30.35
C THR A 253 0.49 -0.98 30.21
N THR A 254 0.27 -1.88 31.17
CA THR A 254 0.66 -3.29 31.08
C THR A 254 -0.55 -4.21 31.06
N THR A 255 -1.76 -3.65 30.99
CA THR A 255 -3.01 -4.41 31.11
C THR A 255 -3.44 -4.85 29.72
N PRO A 256 -3.51 -6.16 29.43
CA PRO A 256 -3.97 -6.63 28.13
C PRO A 256 -5.41 -6.23 27.83
N ILE A 257 -5.74 -6.09 26.55
CA ILE A 257 -7.12 -5.85 26.10
C ILE A 257 -7.88 -7.17 26.19
N GLU A 258 -8.84 -7.25 27.11
CA GLU A 258 -9.69 -8.42 27.26
C GLU A 258 -10.85 -8.38 26.26
N VAL A 259 -11.03 -9.47 25.51
CA VAL A 259 -12.11 -9.63 24.53
C VAL A 259 -12.84 -10.95 24.79
N ILE A 260 -14.17 -10.91 24.79
CA ILE A 260 -15.01 -12.11 24.81
C ILE A 260 -15.38 -12.43 23.38
N VAL A 261 -15.07 -13.64 22.96
CA VAL A 261 -15.27 -14.09 21.58
C VAL A 261 -16.11 -15.36 21.54
N GLN A 262 -16.87 -15.51 20.45
CA GLN A 262 -17.59 -16.71 20.11
C GLN A 262 -17.00 -17.33 18.86
N ARG A 263 -16.82 -18.66 18.90
CA ARG A 263 -16.56 -19.50 17.73
C ARG A 263 -17.54 -20.67 17.78
N ASP A 264 -18.39 -20.79 16.78
CA ASP A 264 -19.47 -21.78 16.75
C ASP A 264 -20.32 -21.68 18.04
N SER A 265 -20.37 -22.74 18.85
CA SER A 265 -21.08 -22.78 20.14
C SER A 265 -20.21 -22.42 21.35
N PHE A 266 -18.91 -22.17 21.16
CA PHE A 266 -17.97 -21.90 22.25
C PHE A 266 -17.78 -20.41 22.47
N VAL A 267 -17.88 -19.98 23.72
CA VAL A 267 -17.55 -18.63 24.16
C VAL A 267 -16.29 -18.71 25.02
N SER A 268 -15.33 -17.82 24.76
CA SER A 268 -14.07 -17.76 25.49
C SER A 268 -13.60 -16.32 25.66
N THR A 269 -12.72 -16.12 26.62
CA THR A 269 -12.08 -14.82 26.87
C THR A 269 -10.64 -14.89 26.37
N LEU A 270 -10.27 -13.96 25.50
CA LEU A 270 -8.90 -13.78 25.02
C LEU A 270 -8.30 -12.49 25.59
N LYS A 271 -6.98 -12.46 25.72
CA LYS A 271 -6.22 -11.31 26.22
C LYS A 271 -5.20 -10.89 25.18
N ILE A 272 -5.43 -9.74 24.55
CA ILE A 272 -4.53 -9.19 23.53
C ILE A 272 -3.50 -8.32 24.23
N ASP A 273 -2.26 -8.81 24.28
CA ASP A 273 -1.12 -8.09 24.86
C ASP A 273 -0.62 -7.01 23.88
N TYR A 274 -1.18 -5.81 23.98
CA TYR A 274 -0.92 -4.68 23.08
C TYR A 274 -1.04 -3.35 23.80
N HIS A 275 0.02 -2.52 23.74
CA HIS A 275 0.15 -1.30 24.56
C HIS A 275 0.62 -0.06 23.77
N ASP A 276 0.58 -0.07 22.44
CA ASP A 276 1.11 1.02 21.61
C ASP A 276 0.04 2.09 21.24
N GLY A 277 -1.23 1.84 21.55
CA GLY A 277 -2.35 2.70 21.15
C GLY A 277 -2.76 2.54 19.68
N GLU A 278 -3.60 3.42 19.15
CA GLU A 278 -3.92 3.35 17.72
C GLU A 278 -2.70 3.73 16.86
N ARG A 279 -2.56 3.06 15.71
CA ARG A 279 -1.47 3.28 14.76
C ARG A 279 -2.02 3.49 13.36
N PHE A 280 -1.70 4.64 12.78
CA PHE A 280 -2.09 5.03 11.44
C PHE A 280 -0.86 5.46 10.65
N PRO A 281 -0.64 4.92 9.44
CA PRO A 281 0.56 5.19 8.67
C PRO A 281 0.51 6.59 8.06
N VAL A 282 1.64 7.30 8.14
CA VAL A 282 1.81 8.60 7.50
C VAL A 282 3.23 8.73 6.95
N LEU A 283 3.39 9.52 5.89
CA LEU A 283 4.70 9.94 5.42
C LEU A 283 5.12 11.23 6.09
N GLU A 284 6.29 11.22 6.73
CA GLU A 284 6.90 12.38 7.37
C GLU A 284 8.10 12.86 6.56
N ARG A 285 8.23 14.17 6.41
CA ARG A 285 9.35 14.79 5.70
C ARG A 285 10.67 14.46 6.40
N ILE A 286 11.69 14.13 5.62
CA ILE A 286 13.07 14.03 6.11
C ILE A 286 13.75 15.40 5.87
N ASP A 287 14.28 16.00 6.93
CA ASP A 287 14.99 17.27 6.82
C ASP A 287 16.31 17.10 6.06
N GLY A 288 16.61 18.03 5.15
CA GLY A 288 17.86 18.05 4.40
C GLY A 288 17.92 17.11 3.19
N THR A 289 16.85 16.39 2.84
CA THR A 289 16.76 15.60 1.61
C THR A 289 16.08 16.38 0.48
N PRO A 290 16.34 16.04 -0.80
CA PRO A 290 15.52 16.50 -1.93
C PRO A 290 14.04 16.14 -1.76
N ASP A 291 13.13 16.90 -2.38
CA ASP A 291 11.68 16.72 -2.32
C ASP A 291 11.09 15.96 -3.50
N TYR A 292 11.74 14.89 -3.97
CA TYR A 292 11.31 14.25 -5.22
C TYR A 292 9.86 13.79 -5.23
N LEU A 293 9.23 13.37 -4.11
CA LEU A 293 7.79 13.05 -4.13
C LEU A 293 6.92 14.24 -4.57
N ASP A 294 7.28 15.45 -4.15
CA ASP A 294 6.56 16.68 -4.47
C ASP A 294 6.87 17.14 -5.89
N GLU A 295 8.07 16.85 -6.39
CA GLU A 295 8.47 17.11 -7.78
C GLU A 295 7.83 16.14 -8.77
N ILE A 296 7.79 14.85 -8.41
CA ILE A 296 7.15 13.78 -9.19
C ILE A 296 5.68 14.11 -9.40
N THR A 297 5.00 14.61 -8.38
CA THR A 297 3.57 14.94 -8.41
C THR A 297 3.26 16.37 -8.83
N ARG A 298 4.28 17.19 -9.14
CA ARG A 298 4.10 18.57 -9.60
C ARG A 298 3.37 18.61 -10.95
N PRO A 299 2.28 19.40 -11.09
CA PRO A 299 1.62 19.59 -12.38
C PRO A 299 2.61 19.96 -13.48
N ARG A 300 2.49 19.29 -14.63
CA ARG A 300 3.36 19.52 -15.80
C ARG A 300 2.74 20.48 -16.82
N ALA A 301 1.45 20.77 -16.69
CA ALA A 301 0.73 21.77 -17.46
C ALA A 301 0.17 22.84 -16.52
N THR A 302 -0.06 24.05 -17.04
CA THR A 302 -0.77 25.09 -16.29
C THR A 302 -2.22 24.64 -16.06
N PRO A 303 -2.70 24.59 -14.82
CA PRO A 303 -4.09 24.24 -14.56
C PRO A 303 -5.03 25.25 -15.22
N GLU A 304 -5.96 24.77 -16.06
CA GLU A 304 -7.04 25.63 -16.54
C GLU A 304 -7.95 25.98 -15.36
N LYS A 305 -8.27 27.27 -15.21
CA LYS A 305 -9.30 27.68 -14.24
C LYS A 305 -10.63 27.10 -14.69
N ALA A 306 -11.29 26.37 -13.80
CA ALA A 306 -12.67 25.95 -14.02
C ALA A 306 -13.51 27.18 -14.43
N ALA A 307 -14.30 27.04 -15.48
CA ALA A 307 -15.24 28.09 -15.89
C ALA A 307 -16.12 28.44 -14.69
N ALA A 308 -16.27 29.73 -14.39
CA ALA A 308 -17.14 30.17 -13.31
C ALA A 308 -18.53 29.57 -13.55
N GLU A 309 -19.08 28.88 -12.55
CA GLU A 309 -20.43 28.35 -12.61
C GLU A 309 -21.39 29.51 -12.91
N THR A 310 -21.91 29.54 -14.14
CA THR A 310 -23.01 30.42 -14.48
C THR A 310 -24.22 29.90 -13.72
N LYS A 311 -24.49 30.47 -12.54
CA LYS A 311 -25.76 30.26 -11.84
C LYS A 311 -26.88 30.72 -12.76
N SER A 312 -27.56 29.77 -13.41
CA SER A 312 -28.86 30.05 -14.01
C SER A 312 -29.84 30.23 -12.85
N TYR A 313 -30.39 31.43 -12.75
CA TYR A 313 -31.56 31.73 -11.92
C TYR A 313 -32.82 31.11 -12.51
#